data_AF-A0A497PS98-F1
#
_entry.id   AF-A0A497PS98-F1
#
_cell.length_a   1.000
_cell.length_b   1.000
_cell.length_c   1.000
_cell.angle_alpha   90.00
_cell.angle_beta   90.00
_cell.angle_gamma   90.00
#
_symmetry.space_group_name_H-M   'P 1'
#
loop_
_entity.id
_entity.type
_entity.pdbx_description
1 polymer ?
#
loop_
_entity_poly.entity_id
_entity_poly.type
_entity_poly.pdbx_seq_one_letter_code
_entity_poly.pdbx_strand_id
1 'polypeptide(L)'
;MEVVHLYTILLTKETWQVSNKLVVTRHPVLLQYLKDKGYVPQDVAHIPHADIRDVEGKHVFGILPLWLASHCDKLTEVQLRLPRDKRGSELTMEDMHNFAKSPLRTYEIKEISR
;
A
#
# COMPACT_ATOMS: atom_id res chain seq x y z
N MET A 1 -23.33 14.86 39.49
CA MET A 1 -22.96 13.53 38.95
C MET A 1 -23.20 13.48 37.43
N GLU A 2 -22.70 14.45 36.67
CA GLU A 2 -22.94 14.52 35.20
C GLU A 2 -21.64 14.62 34.38
N VAL A 3 -20.48 14.71 35.04
CA VAL A 3 -19.19 14.86 34.35
C VAL A 3 -18.66 13.51 33.85
N VAL A 4 -19.04 12.39 34.47
CA VAL A 4 -18.54 11.05 34.10
C VAL A 4 -19.18 10.54 32.79
N HIS A 5 -20.42 10.95 32.49
CA HIS A 5 -21.16 10.44 31.33
C HIS A 5 -20.70 11.08 30.00
N LEU A 6 -20.15 12.30 30.03
CA LEU A 6 -19.60 12.95 28.86
C LEU A 6 -18.25 12.35 28.42
N TYR A 7 -17.45 11.84 29.37
CA TYR A 7 -16.21 11.14 29.03
C TYR A 7 -16.45 9.76 28.39
N THR A 8 -17.54 9.07 28.76
CA THR A 8 -17.90 7.79 28.13
C THR A 8 -18.38 7.96 26.68
N ILE A 9 -19.10 9.05 26.37
CA ILE A 9 -19.54 9.34 25.00
C ILE A 9 -18.38 9.79 24.09
N LEU A 10 -17.27 10.28 24.65
CA LEU A 10 -16.06 10.59 23.88
C LEU A 10 -15.23 9.35 23.50
N LEU A 11 -15.55 8.16 24.03
CA LEU A 11 -14.84 6.91 23.73
C LEU A 11 -15.56 6.00 22.72
N THR A 12 -16.70 6.41 22.16
CA THR A 12 -17.41 5.69 21.07
C THR A 12 -17.34 6.42 19.73
N LYS A 13 -16.43 7.39 19.59
CA LYS A 13 -15.95 7.73 18.26
C LYS A 13 -15.04 6.59 17.86
N GLU A 14 -15.55 5.66 17.05
CA GLU A 14 -14.71 4.88 16.15
C GLU A 14 -13.79 5.91 15.47
N THR A 15 -12.58 6.05 16.01
CA THR A 15 -11.53 6.79 15.35
C THR A 15 -11.25 5.94 14.13
N TRP A 16 -11.90 6.27 13.02
CA TRP A 16 -11.53 5.79 11.70
C TRP A 16 -10.08 6.21 11.53
N GLN A 17 -9.18 5.32 11.92
CA GLN A 17 -7.77 5.48 11.65
C GLN A 17 -7.69 5.32 10.14
N VAL A 18 -7.84 6.44 9.42
CA VAL A 18 -7.64 6.49 7.97
C VAL A 18 -6.27 5.89 7.78
N SER A 19 -6.23 4.67 7.23
CA SER A 19 -4.98 3.93 7.19
C SER A 19 -4.02 4.79 6.40
N ASN A 20 -2.83 5.07 6.94
CA ASN A 20 -1.82 5.85 6.23
C ASN A 20 -1.20 5.07 5.04
N LYS A 21 -1.90 4.03 4.57
CA LYS A 21 -1.49 3.13 3.50
C LYS A 21 -2.16 3.56 2.20
N LEU A 22 -1.40 3.48 1.12
CA LEU A 22 -1.87 3.75 -0.23
C LEU A 22 -1.40 2.63 -1.15
N VAL A 23 -2.28 2.08 -1.97
CA VAL A 23 -1.88 1.17 -3.05
C VAL A 23 -1.79 1.97 -4.36
N VAL A 24 -0.63 1.95 -5.00
CA VAL A 24 -0.44 2.59 -6.31
C VAL A 24 -0.22 1.49 -7.36
N THR A 25 -1.23 1.25 -8.19
CA THR A 25 -1.18 0.26 -9.27
C THR A 25 -2.30 0.44 -10.26
N ARG A 26 -2.05 0.18 -11.54
CA ARG A 26 -3.11 0.04 -12.56
C ARG A 26 -3.69 -1.38 -12.63
N HIS A 27 -3.07 -2.33 -11.94
CA HIS A 27 -3.41 -3.76 -12.03
C HIS A 27 -4.35 -4.13 -10.87
N PRO A 28 -5.64 -4.37 -11.12
CA PRO A 28 -6.63 -4.66 -10.07
C PRO A 28 -6.35 -5.99 -9.36
N VAL A 29 -5.75 -6.96 -10.05
CA VAL A 29 -5.35 -8.24 -9.48
C VAL A 29 -4.30 -8.07 -8.38
N LEU A 30 -3.37 -7.12 -8.53
CA LEU A 30 -2.40 -6.83 -7.48
C LEU A 30 -3.09 -6.26 -6.22
N LEU A 31 -4.05 -5.35 -6.39
CA LEU A 31 -4.81 -4.80 -5.26
C LEU A 31 -5.54 -5.91 -4.50
N GLN A 32 -6.22 -6.80 -5.23
CA GLN A 32 -6.94 -7.93 -4.64
C GLN A 32 -5.99 -8.86 -3.90
N TYR A 33 -4.85 -9.22 -4.50
CA TYR A 33 -3.83 -10.03 -3.85
C TYR A 33 -3.33 -9.43 -2.53
N LEU A 34 -3.08 -8.11 -2.50
CA LEU A 34 -2.62 -7.42 -1.29
C LEU A 34 -3.68 -7.46 -0.18
N LYS A 35 -4.96 -7.30 -0.53
CA LYS A 35 -6.10 -7.39 0.39
C LYS A 35 -6.28 -8.81 0.93
N ASP A 36 -6.28 -9.80 0.06
CA ASP A 36 -6.48 -11.23 0.42
C ASP A 36 -5.37 -11.73 1.35
N LYS A 37 -4.13 -11.25 1.15
CA LYS A 37 -3.00 -11.57 2.02
C LYS A 37 -2.95 -10.76 3.31
N GLY A 38 -3.83 -9.78 3.49
CA GLY A 38 -3.88 -8.92 4.68
C GLY A 38 -2.71 -7.93 4.78
N TYR A 39 -2.00 -7.65 3.68
CA TYR A 39 -0.92 -6.65 3.68
C TYR A 39 -1.48 -5.23 3.84
N VAL A 40 -2.69 -5.00 3.32
CA VAL A 40 -3.44 -3.74 3.36
C VAL A 40 -4.87 -4.00 3.82
N PRO A 41 -5.55 -3.02 4.44
CA PRO A 41 -6.95 -3.19 4.82
C PRO A 41 -7.87 -3.23 3.59
N GLN A 42 -9.09 -3.73 3.77
CA GLN A 42 -10.05 -3.92 2.67
C GLN A 42 -10.53 -2.61 2.04
N ASP A 43 -10.57 -1.53 2.83
CA ASP A 43 -10.95 -0.18 2.46
C ASP A 43 -9.74 0.72 2.12
N VAL A 44 -8.55 0.13 1.90
CA VAL A 44 -7.35 0.90 1.56
C VAL A 44 -7.57 1.81 0.35
N ALA A 45 -7.04 3.03 0.42
CA ALA A 45 -7.02 3.93 -0.73
C ALA A 45 -6.18 3.32 -1.87
N HIS A 46 -6.68 3.46 -3.09
CA HIS A 46 -6.04 2.93 -4.30
C HIS A 46 -6.12 3.95 -5.43
N ILE A 47 -4.99 4.17 -6.10
CA ILE A 47 -4.90 5.03 -7.28
C ILE A 47 -4.05 4.36 -8.38
N PRO A 48 -4.35 4.59 -9.67
CA PRO A 48 -3.58 4.04 -10.78
C PRO A 48 -2.23 4.73 -10.99
N HIS A 49 -2.17 6.03 -10.66
CA HIS A 49 -1.02 6.91 -10.80
C HIS A 49 -0.96 7.84 -9.60
N ALA A 50 0.24 8.24 -9.22
CA ALA A 50 0.48 9.08 -8.06
C ALA A 50 1.43 10.23 -8.41
N ASP A 51 1.19 11.40 -7.83
CA ASP A 51 2.16 12.48 -7.72
C ASP A 51 2.72 12.58 -6.29
N ILE A 52 3.57 13.57 -6.02
CA ILE A 52 4.20 13.75 -4.70
C ILE A 52 3.14 13.90 -3.60
N ARG A 53 2.09 14.69 -3.82
CA ARG A 53 1.06 15.00 -2.82
C ARG A 53 0.25 13.76 -2.46
N ASP A 54 0.12 12.84 -3.41
CA ASP A 54 -0.56 11.57 -3.18
C ASP A 54 0.24 10.65 -2.25
N VAL A 55 1.57 10.63 -2.33
CA VAL A 55 2.43 9.67 -1.61
C VAL A 55 3.06 10.23 -0.35
N GLU A 56 3.10 11.56 -0.21
CA GLU A 56 3.86 12.25 0.84
C GLU A 56 3.48 11.76 2.23
N GLY A 57 4.47 11.26 2.97
CA GLY A 57 4.31 10.75 4.33
C GLY A 57 3.46 9.46 4.46
N LYS A 58 3.07 8.81 3.36
CA LYS A 58 2.28 7.57 3.38
C LYS A 58 3.14 6.31 3.30
N HIS A 59 2.60 5.19 3.76
CA HIS A 59 3.12 3.85 3.48
C HIS A 59 2.54 3.34 2.16
N VAL A 60 3.33 3.40 1.09
CA VAL A 60 2.88 3.03 -0.25
C VAL A 60 3.17 1.57 -0.56
N PHE A 61 2.21 0.89 -1.17
CA PHE A 61 2.34 -0.45 -1.73
C PHE A 61 2.29 -0.38 -3.26
N GLY A 62 3.29 -0.96 -3.93
CA GLY A 62 3.36 -0.98 -5.40
C GLY A 62 4.78 -0.76 -5.91
N ILE A 63 4.89 -0.25 -7.13
CA ILE A 63 6.18 0.13 -7.73
C ILE A 63 6.11 1.61 -8.10
N LEU A 64 6.94 2.41 -7.44
CA LEU A 64 7.12 3.82 -7.75
C LEU A 64 8.53 4.04 -8.34
N PRO A 65 8.71 5.03 -9.24
CA PRO A 65 10.04 5.56 -9.51
C PRO A 65 10.71 6.01 -8.21
N LEU A 66 12.03 5.78 -8.06
CA LEU A 66 12.74 6.04 -6.80
C LEU A 66 12.65 7.51 -6.34
N TRP A 67 12.67 8.46 -7.28
CA TRP A 67 12.52 9.90 -6.99
C TRP A 67 11.15 10.24 -6.37
N LEU A 68 10.10 9.50 -6.71
CA LEU A 68 8.77 9.69 -6.12
C LEU A 68 8.68 8.96 -4.78
N ALA A 69 9.26 7.76 -4.72
CA ALA A 69 9.28 6.97 -3.51
C ALA A 69 10.05 7.63 -2.35
N SER A 70 11.02 8.51 -2.62
CA SER A 70 11.70 9.28 -1.57
C SER A 70 10.82 10.29 -0.85
N HIS A 71 9.61 10.57 -1.34
CA HIS A 71 8.63 11.42 -0.67
C HIS A 71 7.67 10.64 0.26
N CYS A 72 7.57 9.31 0.11
CA CYS A 72 6.72 8.50 0.98
C CYS A 72 7.43 8.14 2.30
N ASP A 73 6.68 7.80 3.35
CA ASP A 73 7.26 7.31 4.62
C ASP A 73 7.93 5.96 4.41
N LYS A 74 7.22 5.03 3.76
CA LYS A 74 7.69 3.68 3.47
C LYS A 74 7.17 3.21 2.12
N LEU A 75 7.99 2.45 1.39
CA LEU A 75 7.57 1.74 0.19
C LEU A 75 7.64 0.24 0.42
N THR A 76 6.51 -0.45 0.33
CA THR A 76 6.46 -1.91 0.18
C THR A 76 6.32 -2.28 -1.28
N GLU A 77 7.36 -2.91 -1.82
CA GLU A 77 7.33 -3.39 -3.20
C GLU A 77 6.79 -4.82 -3.29
N VAL A 78 6.14 -5.12 -4.41
CA VAL A 78 5.67 -6.47 -4.73
C VAL A 78 6.58 -7.05 -5.80
N GLN A 79 7.64 -7.72 -5.35
CA GLN A 79 8.60 -8.37 -6.25
C GLN A 79 7.97 -9.60 -6.90
N LEU A 80 8.00 -9.67 -8.22
CA LEU A 80 7.52 -10.82 -8.99
C LEU A 80 8.69 -11.57 -9.64
N ARG A 81 8.67 -12.91 -9.61
CA ARG A 81 9.60 -13.77 -10.35
C ARG A 81 8.89 -14.41 -11.53
N LEU A 82 8.67 -13.62 -12.58
CA LEU A 82 7.93 -14.05 -13.77
C LEU A 82 8.82 -14.84 -14.76
N PRO A 83 8.32 -15.92 -15.36
CA PRO A 83 8.93 -16.51 -16.55
C PRO A 83 8.84 -15.55 -17.73
N ARG A 84 9.66 -15.78 -18.77
CA ARG A 84 9.87 -14.79 -19.85
C ARG A 84 8.59 -14.48 -20.64
N ASP A 85 7.75 -15.48 -20.85
CA ASP A 85 6.47 -15.43 -21.56
C ASP A 85 5.37 -14.67 -20.79
N LYS A 86 5.48 -14.58 -19.46
CA LYS A 86 4.55 -13.84 -18.60
C LYS A 86 4.95 -12.38 -18.36
N ARG A 87 6.08 -11.92 -18.91
CA ARG A 87 6.51 -10.52 -18.74
C ARG A 87 5.67 -9.61 -19.62
N GLY A 88 5.03 -8.61 -19.01
CA GLY A 88 4.22 -7.62 -19.71
C GLY A 88 2.79 -8.08 -20.03
N SER A 89 2.43 -9.32 -19.69
CA SER A 89 1.04 -9.78 -19.70
C SER A 89 0.33 -9.37 -18.41
N GLU A 90 -0.99 -9.17 -18.49
CA GLU A 90 -1.81 -9.08 -17.28
C GLU A 90 -1.76 -10.42 -16.52
N LEU A 91 -1.60 -10.37 -15.20
CA LEU A 91 -1.47 -11.55 -14.36
C LEU A 91 -2.82 -11.94 -13.77
N THR A 92 -3.06 -13.24 -13.62
CA THR A 92 -4.21 -13.74 -12.84
C THR A 92 -3.90 -13.76 -11.35
N MET A 93 -4.92 -13.97 -10.50
CA MET A 93 -4.70 -14.20 -9.06
C MET A 93 -3.82 -15.43 -8.79
N GLU A 94 -3.99 -16.48 -9.60
CA GLU A 94 -3.13 -17.67 -9.53
C GLU A 94 -1.67 -17.34 -9.88
N ASP A 95 -1.44 -16.57 -10.95
CA ASP A 95 -0.10 -16.09 -11.30
C ASP A 95 0.51 -15.27 -10.15
N MET A 96 -0.26 -14.41 -9.49
CA MET A 96 0.20 -13.66 -8.31
C MET A 96 0.61 -14.60 -7.18
N HIS A 97 -0.16 -15.64 -6.89
CA HIS A 97 0.21 -16.62 -5.86
C HIS A 97 1.47 -17.42 -6.21
N ASN A 98 1.67 -17.74 -7.49
CA ASN A 98 2.80 -18.54 -7.94
C ASN A 98 4.10 -17.73 -8.06
N PHE A 99 4.01 -16.45 -8.44
CA PHE A 99 5.18 -15.65 -8.82
C PHE A 99 5.49 -14.48 -7.90
N ALA A 100 4.56 -14.03 -7.06
CA ALA A 100 4.86 -12.99 -6.07
C ALA A 100 5.76 -13.55 -4.97
N LYS A 101 6.86 -12.85 -4.70
CA LYS A 101 7.74 -13.21 -3.60
C LYS A 101 7.11 -12.84 -2.27
N SER A 102 7.22 -13.76 -1.32
CA SER A 102 6.85 -13.54 0.08
C SER A 102 8.05 -13.87 0.98
N PRO A 103 8.29 -13.10 2.06
CA PRO A 103 7.55 -11.90 2.46
C PRO A 103 7.82 -10.71 1.53
N LEU A 104 6.87 -9.76 1.48
CA LEU A 104 7.09 -8.48 0.82
C LEU A 104 8.17 -7.68 1.55
N ARG A 105 8.91 -6.86 0.80
CA ARG A 105 10.01 -6.05 1.35
C ARG A 105 9.57 -4.60 1.46
N THR A 106 9.92 -3.98 2.57
CA THR A 106 9.57 -2.58 2.87
C THR A 106 10.85 -1.78 3.05
N TYR A 107 10.87 -0.58 2.47
CA TYR A 107 12.03 0.29 2.41
C TYR A 107 11.67 1.69 2.88
N GLU A 108 12.60 2.33 3.56
CA GLU A 108 12.67 3.78 3.66
C GLU A 108 13.61 4.26 2.56
N ILE A 109 13.12 5.13 1.68
CA ILE A 109 13.86 5.59 0.51
C ILE A 109 14.26 7.05 0.75
N LYS A 110 15.54 7.36 0.55
CA LYS A 110 16.08 8.70 0.71
C LYS A 110 16.87 9.08 -0.54
N GLU A 111 16.51 10.21 -1.14
CA GLU A 111 17.32 10.82 -2.18
C GLU A 111 18.64 11.34 -1.58
N ILE A 112 19.75 11.04 -2.25
CA ILE A 112 21.08 11.52 -1.86
C ILE A 112 21.51 12.58 -2.86
N SER A 113 21.28 13.85 -2.54
CA SER A 113 21.82 14.98 -3.30
C SER A 113 23.33 15.08 -3.08
N ARG A 114 24.09 15.24 -4.16
CA ARG A 114 25.53 15.55 -4.13
C ARG A 114 25.76 17.05 -4.18
#